data_AF-A0A2S1QG82-F1
#
_entry.id   AF-A0A2S1QG82-F1
#
_cell.length_a   1.000
_cell.length_b   1.000
_cell.length_c   1.000
_cell.angle_alpha   90.00
_cell.angle_beta   90.00
_cell.angle_gamma   90.00
#
_symmetry.space_group_name_H-M   'P 1'
#
loop_
_entity.id
_entity.type
_entity.pdbx_description
1 polymer ?
#
loop_
_entity_poly.entity_id
_entity_poly.type
_entity_poly.pdbx_seq_one_letter_code
_entity_poly.pdbx_strand_id
1 'polypeptide(L)'
;MKQTTAEAAREQSHIDIVNNLQGILEKNYDAEEGYKEAMLKAENSYLKDYLKNKAATRATFATEISDIILKLNETPKASGSTKGSIHRTWMSIKDAFSSNSDEGILEECIRGDKASIDEYNEVMENQAFPVEITSVLTNQLLQVKKSVNDIKKIEDLF
;
A
#
# COMPACT_ATOMS: atom_id res chain seq x y z
N MET A 1 18.64 16.17 -32.95
CA MET A 1 18.26 17.39 -32.22
C MET A 1 18.55 17.15 -30.74
N LYS A 2 19.16 18.10 -30.03
CA LYS A 2 19.34 18.01 -28.56
C LYS A 2 18.05 18.48 -27.89
N GLN A 3 17.50 17.71 -26.95
CA GLN A 3 16.35 18.13 -26.13
C GLN A 3 16.66 19.44 -25.41
N THR A 4 15.65 20.29 -25.26
CA THR A 4 15.75 21.51 -24.46
C THR A 4 15.70 21.19 -22.96
N THR A 5 16.23 22.08 -22.11
CA THR A 5 16.20 21.90 -20.65
C THR A 5 14.79 21.71 -20.09
N ALA A 6 13.78 22.32 -20.72
CA ALA A 6 12.38 22.22 -20.30
C ALA A 6 11.74 20.88 -20.69
N GLU A 7 12.08 20.31 -21.84
CA GLU A 7 11.62 18.97 -22.23
C GLU A 7 12.23 17.90 -21.33
N ALA A 8 13.53 18.01 -21.03
CA ALA A 8 14.20 17.10 -20.10
C ALA A 8 13.59 17.14 -18.69
N ALA A 9 13.22 18.33 -18.19
CA ALA A 9 12.57 18.47 -16.89
C ALA A 9 11.17 17.84 -16.85
N ARG A 10 10.40 17.94 -17.95
CA ARG A 10 9.08 17.29 -18.06
C ARG A 10 9.19 15.78 -18.12
N GLU A 11 10.14 15.27 -18.89
CA GLU A 11 10.44 13.84 -18.97
C GLU A 11 10.79 13.29 -17.57
N GLN A 12 11.68 13.97 -16.85
CA GLN A 12 12.07 13.56 -15.50
C GLN A 12 10.88 13.58 -14.54
N SER A 13 10.05 14.63 -14.55
CA SER A 13 8.86 14.69 -13.72
C SER A 13 7.86 13.57 -14.03
N HIS A 14 7.72 13.17 -15.29
CA HIS A 14 6.88 12.03 -15.68
C HIS A 14 7.42 10.73 -15.10
N ILE A 15 8.73 10.49 -15.28
CA ILE A 15 9.43 9.32 -14.74
C ILE A 15 9.25 9.23 -13.21
N ASP A 16 9.43 10.34 -12.50
CA ASP A 16 9.33 10.37 -11.04
C ASP A 16 7.90 10.09 -10.55
N ILE A 17 6.89 10.68 -11.21
CA ILE A 17 5.47 10.39 -10.91
C ILE A 17 5.19 8.91 -11.11
N VAL A 18 5.59 8.34 -12.24
CA VAL A 18 5.32 6.94 -12.59
C VAL A 18 6.02 6.00 -11.62
N ASN A 19 7.31 6.24 -11.32
CA ASN A 19 8.06 5.42 -10.37
C ASN A 19 7.44 5.41 -8.98
N ASN A 20 7.02 6.57 -8.49
CA ASN A 20 6.36 6.68 -7.20
C ASN A 20 5.01 5.94 -7.18
N LEU A 21 4.19 6.07 -8.23
CA LEU A 21 2.93 5.35 -8.34
C LEU A 21 3.15 3.83 -8.42
N GLN A 22 4.20 3.37 -9.10
CA GLN A 22 4.54 1.95 -9.16
C GLN A 22 4.94 1.40 -7.77
N GLY A 23 5.63 2.20 -6.95
CA GLY A 23 5.95 1.85 -5.56
C GLY A 23 4.68 1.72 -4.70
N ILE A 24 3.76 2.68 -4.81
CA ILE A 24 2.46 2.64 -4.12
C ILE A 24 1.62 1.43 -4.58
N LEU A 25 1.64 1.12 -5.88
CA LEU A 25 0.96 -0.04 -6.45
C LEU A 25 1.48 -1.36 -5.85
N GLU A 26 2.81 -1.56 -5.87
CA GLU A 26 3.43 -2.75 -5.27
C GLU A 26 3.07 -2.87 -3.80
N LYS A 27 3.05 -1.76 -3.06
CA LYS A 27 2.71 -1.76 -1.64
C LYS A 27 1.27 -2.19 -1.38
N ASN A 28 0.34 -1.79 -2.23
CA ASN A 28 -1.05 -2.23 -2.14
C ASN A 28 -1.20 -3.73 -2.42
N TYR A 29 -0.47 -4.29 -3.39
CA TYR A 29 -0.44 -5.74 -3.60
C TYR A 29 0.16 -6.49 -2.41
N ASP A 30 1.28 -6.02 -1.86
CA ASP A 30 1.89 -6.65 -0.69
C ASP A 30 0.93 -6.62 0.52
N ALA A 31 0.23 -5.51 0.73
CA ALA A 31 -0.76 -5.38 1.79
C ALA A 31 -2.00 -6.26 1.57
N GLU A 32 -2.47 -6.41 0.33
CA GLU A 32 -3.56 -7.32 -0.02
C GLU A 32 -3.22 -8.77 0.37
N GLU A 33 -2.04 -9.26 -0.03
CA GLU A 33 -1.57 -10.59 0.35
C GLU A 33 -1.35 -10.70 1.87
N GLY A 34 -0.88 -9.62 2.50
CA GLY A 34 -0.94 -9.34 3.94
C GLY A 34 -2.21 -9.78 4.62
N TYR A 35 -3.29 -9.12 4.22
CA TYR A 35 -4.58 -9.35 4.84
C TYR A 35 -5.15 -10.72 4.49
N LYS A 36 -4.87 -11.28 3.31
CA LYS A 36 -5.26 -12.65 2.97
C LYS A 36 -4.57 -13.67 3.86
N GLU A 37 -3.26 -13.55 4.08
CA GLU A 37 -2.52 -14.46 4.96
C GLU A 37 -2.97 -14.32 6.42
N ALA A 38 -3.16 -13.07 6.91
CA ALA A 38 -3.70 -12.80 8.23
C ALA A 38 -5.09 -13.44 8.44
N MET A 39 -5.97 -13.31 7.45
CA MET A 39 -7.32 -13.89 7.48
C MET A 39 -7.30 -15.42 7.61
N LEU A 40 -6.35 -16.09 6.94
CA LEU A 40 -6.22 -17.55 7.04
C LEU A 40 -5.75 -18.02 8.42
N LYS A 41 -4.98 -17.19 9.13
CA LYS A 41 -4.43 -17.50 10.45
C LYS A 41 -5.32 -17.10 11.61
N ALA A 42 -6.19 -16.11 11.41
CA ALA A 42 -7.11 -15.66 12.46
C ALA A 42 -7.99 -16.82 12.95
N GLU A 43 -8.40 -16.78 14.21
CA GLU A 43 -9.32 -17.74 14.79
C GLU A 43 -10.73 -17.15 14.85
N ASN A 44 -10.86 -15.91 15.31
CA ASN A 44 -12.12 -15.21 15.43
C ASN A 44 -12.77 -14.90 14.07
N SER A 45 -14.05 -15.27 13.91
CA SER A 45 -14.78 -15.08 12.66
C SER A 45 -15.01 -13.60 12.29
N TYR A 46 -15.24 -12.74 13.28
CA TYR A 46 -15.38 -11.31 13.06
C TYR A 46 -14.07 -10.69 12.57
N LEU A 47 -12.93 -11.12 13.13
CA LEU A 47 -11.62 -10.69 12.66
C LEU A 47 -11.37 -11.16 11.22
N LYS A 48 -11.72 -12.40 10.87
CA LYS A 48 -11.62 -12.90 9.47
C LYS A 48 -12.38 -12.01 8.48
N ASP A 49 -13.62 -11.68 8.80
CA ASP A 49 -14.45 -10.83 7.94
C ASP A 49 -13.86 -9.42 7.81
N TYR A 50 -13.32 -8.87 8.91
CA TYR A 50 -12.62 -7.60 8.89
C TYR A 50 -11.39 -7.64 7.97
N LEU A 51 -10.51 -8.63 8.14
CA LEU A 51 -9.28 -8.79 7.34
C LEU A 51 -9.60 -9.03 5.85
N LYS A 52 -10.64 -9.80 5.55
CA LYS A 52 -11.15 -9.99 4.18
C LYS A 52 -11.54 -8.66 3.53
N ASN A 53 -12.27 -7.82 4.25
CA ASN A 53 -12.64 -6.49 3.75
C ASN A 53 -11.41 -5.62 3.50
N LYS A 54 -10.39 -5.71 4.35
CA LYS A 54 -9.13 -4.97 4.14
C LYS A 54 -8.35 -5.46 2.93
N ALA A 55 -8.27 -6.76 2.68
CA ALA A 55 -7.70 -7.30 1.45
C ALA A 55 -8.42 -6.72 0.21
N ALA A 56 -9.75 -6.70 0.20
CA ALA A 56 -10.53 -6.13 -0.90
C ALA A 56 -10.32 -4.62 -1.08
N THR A 57 -10.19 -3.86 0.03
CA THR A 57 -9.83 -2.43 -0.03
C THR A 57 -8.46 -2.23 -0.69
N ARG A 58 -7.44 -3.03 -0.32
CA ARG A 58 -6.11 -2.95 -0.91
C ARG A 58 -6.09 -3.31 -2.39
N ALA A 59 -6.85 -4.31 -2.81
CA ALA A 59 -7.05 -4.65 -4.22
C ALA A 59 -7.70 -3.49 -5.02
N THR A 60 -8.67 -2.81 -4.41
CA THR A 60 -9.32 -1.64 -5.00
C THR A 60 -8.30 -0.51 -5.20
N PHE A 61 -7.46 -0.24 -4.20
CA PHE A 61 -6.41 0.77 -4.31
C PHE A 61 -5.40 0.45 -5.42
N ALA A 62 -4.97 -0.81 -5.51
CA ALA A 62 -4.09 -1.26 -6.59
C ALA A 62 -4.73 -1.03 -7.98
N THR A 63 -6.04 -1.27 -8.11
CA THR A 63 -6.78 -1.01 -9.35
C THR A 63 -6.80 0.48 -9.68
N GLU A 64 -7.13 1.35 -8.71
CA GLU A 64 -7.16 2.80 -8.90
C GLU A 64 -5.80 3.35 -9.35
N ILE A 65 -4.70 2.88 -8.74
CA ILE A 65 -3.35 3.30 -9.12
C ILE A 65 -2.96 2.75 -10.50
N SER A 66 -3.32 1.51 -10.80
CA SER A 66 -3.07 0.91 -12.12
C SER A 66 -3.74 1.70 -13.24
N ASP A 67 -4.99 2.13 -13.03
CA ASP A 67 -5.74 2.95 -13.98
C ASP A 67 -5.08 4.32 -14.20
N ILE A 68 -4.50 4.92 -13.16
CA ILE A 68 -3.73 6.17 -13.29
C ILE A 68 -2.48 5.94 -14.14
N ILE A 69 -1.71 4.88 -13.87
CA ILE A 69 -0.49 4.56 -14.62
C ILE A 69 -0.81 4.32 -16.10
N LEU A 70 -1.90 3.60 -16.39
CA LEU A 70 -2.37 3.40 -17.77
C LEU A 70 -2.74 4.72 -18.46
N LYS A 71 -3.39 5.66 -17.75
CA LYS A 71 -3.70 7.01 -18.28
C LYS A 71 -2.45 7.85 -18.54
N LEU A 72 -1.33 7.55 -17.88
CA LEU A 72 -0.03 8.14 -18.16
C LEU A 72 0.69 7.47 -19.35
N ASN A 73 0.04 6.53 -20.05
CA ASN A 73 0.61 5.71 -21.13
C ASN A 73 1.74 4.79 -20.67
N GLU A 74 1.72 4.38 -19.40
CA GLU A 74 2.69 3.48 -18.81
C GLU A 74 2.05 2.13 -18.49
N THR A 75 2.90 1.11 -18.27
CA THR A 75 2.42 -0.24 -17.93
C THR A 75 2.49 -0.47 -16.42
N PRO A 76 1.35 -0.69 -15.73
CA PRO A 76 1.36 -0.99 -14.31
C PRO A 76 2.06 -2.32 -14.05
N LYS A 77 2.79 -2.40 -12.94
CA LYS A 77 3.35 -3.68 -12.47
C LYS A 77 2.23 -4.68 -12.18
N ALA A 78 2.44 -5.93 -12.54
CA ALA A 78 1.41 -6.98 -12.43
C ALA A 78 1.30 -7.63 -11.04
N SER A 79 2.24 -7.33 -10.13
CA SER A 79 2.30 -7.92 -8.79
C SER A 79 3.08 -7.05 -7.83
N GLY A 80 3.05 -7.43 -6.54
CA GLY A 80 3.88 -6.84 -5.50
C GLY A 80 5.40 -7.00 -5.71
N SER A 81 6.17 -6.51 -4.74
CA SER A 81 7.62 -6.36 -4.85
C SER A 81 8.36 -7.72 -4.87
N THR A 82 9.15 -7.97 -5.92
CA THR A 82 10.06 -9.13 -6.01
C THR A 82 11.51 -8.82 -5.62
N LYS A 83 11.87 -7.53 -5.40
CA LYS A 83 13.25 -7.09 -5.07
C LYS A 83 13.24 -5.89 -4.12
N GLY A 84 13.84 -6.01 -2.92
CA GLY A 84 14.21 -4.85 -2.08
C GLY A 84 13.96 -4.96 -0.58
N SER A 85 14.21 -3.86 0.15
CA SER A 85 13.96 -3.68 1.60
C SER A 85 12.50 -3.91 2.01
N ILE A 86 11.58 -3.66 1.09
CA ILE A 86 10.13 -3.88 1.24
C ILE A 86 9.82 -5.38 1.36
N HIS A 87 10.49 -6.23 0.56
CA HIS A 87 10.35 -7.69 0.66
C HIS A 87 10.78 -8.21 2.02
N ARG A 88 11.80 -7.59 2.65
CA ARG A 88 12.20 -7.94 4.03
C ARG A 88 11.16 -7.54 5.06
N THR A 89 10.52 -6.38 4.93
CA THR A 89 9.43 -5.98 5.84
C THR A 89 8.26 -6.96 5.77
N TRP A 90 7.85 -7.37 4.56
CA TRP A 90 6.81 -8.38 4.35
C TRP A 90 7.22 -9.78 4.86
N MET A 91 8.44 -10.22 4.58
CA MET A 91 8.98 -11.47 5.13
C MET A 91 9.08 -11.44 6.67
N SER A 92 9.46 -10.31 7.27
CA SER A 92 9.45 -10.16 8.72
C SER A 92 8.03 -10.17 9.30
N ILE A 93 7.01 -9.72 8.55
CA ILE A 93 5.60 -9.93 8.93
C ILE A 93 5.28 -11.43 8.94
N LYS A 94 5.70 -12.16 7.90
CA LYS A 94 5.55 -13.62 7.82
C LYS A 94 6.19 -14.36 9.01
N ASP A 95 7.39 -13.95 9.38
CA ASP A 95 8.16 -14.53 10.49
C ASP A 95 7.61 -14.15 11.87
N ALA A 96 7.00 -12.96 12.01
CA ALA A 96 6.41 -12.48 13.25
C ALA A 96 5.10 -13.18 13.63
N PHE A 97 4.39 -13.81 12.68
CA PHE A 97 3.18 -14.61 12.92
C PHE A 97 3.37 -15.88 13.78
N SER A 98 4.46 -15.99 14.52
CA SER A 98 4.80 -17.16 15.34
C SER A 98 3.87 -17.42 16.53
N SER A 99 3.02 -16.46 16.93
CA SER A 99 2.08 -16.65 18.05
C SER A 99 0.72 -17.23 17.63
N ASN A 100 0.35 -17.23 16.33
CA ASN A 100 -0.99 -17.57 15.82
C ASN A 100 -2.18 -16.97 16.64
N SER A 101 -1.94 -15.92 17.42
CA SER A 101 -2.98 -15.26 18.21
C SER A 101 -3.59 -14.12 17.40
N ASP A 102 -4.90 -13.92 17.54
CA ASP A 102 -5.61 -12.82 16.89
C ASP A 102 -5.00 -11.45 17.26
N GLU A 103 -4.51 -11.28 18.50
CA GLU A 103 -3.76 -10.09 18.95
C GLU A 103 -2.47 -9.87 18.13
N GLY A 104 -1.62 -10.89 17.99
CA GLY A 104 -0.39 -10.77 17.21
C GLY A 104 -0.67 -10.49 15.73
N ILE A 105 -1.76 -11.02 15.19
CA ILE A 105 -2.21 -10.71 13.82
C ILE A 105 -2.59 -9.23 13.69
N LEU A 106 -3.30 -8.67 14.66
CA LEU A 106 -3.71 -7.26 14.69
C LEU A 106 -2.48 -6.33 14.78
N GLU A 107 -1.52 -6.65 15.66
CA GLU A 107 -0.25 -5.90 15.80
C GLU A 107 0.53 -5.84 14.48
N GLU A 108 0.64 -6.98 13.78
CA GLU A 108 1.31 -7.06 12.50
C GLU A 108 0.59 -6.29 11.39
N CYS A 109 -0.75 -6.30 11.40
CA CYS A 109 -1.54 -5.47 10.50
C CYS A 109 -1.29 -3.97 10.77
N ILE A 110 -1.24 -3.55 12.04
CA ILE A 110 -0.90 -2.16 12.42
C ILE A 110 0.49 -1.79 11.92
N ARG A 111 1.48 -2.67 12.10
CA ARG A 111 2.86 -2.43 11.67
C ARG A 111 2.94 -2.26 10.14
N GLY A 112 2.28 -3.14 9.39
CA GLY A 112 2.18 -3.06 7.93
C GLY A 112 1.49 -1.79 7.43
N ASP A 113 0.39 -1.40 8.08
CA ASP A 113 -0.35 -0.17 7.74
C ASP A 113 0.44 1.10 8.06
N LYS A 114 1.18 1.15 9.18
CA LYS A 114 2.08 2.27 9.50
C LYS A 114 3.18 2.42 8.46
N ALA A 115 3.83 1.32 8.07
CA ALA A 115 4.83 1.36 7.01
C ALA A 115 4.23 1.84 5.67
N SER A 116 2.96 1.50 5.39
CA SER A 116 2.26 2.03 4.21
C SER A 116 2.00 3.53 4.34
N ILE A 117 1.59 4.01 5.52
CA ILE A 117 1.36 5.45 5.78
C ILE A 117 2.64 6.25 5.53
N ASP A 118 3.78 5.77 6.02
CA ASP A 118 5.08 6.44 5.88
C ASP A 118 5.45 6.58 4.41
N GLU A 119 5.30 5.52 3.61
CA GLU A 119 5.55 5.53 2.16
C GLU A 119 4.65 6.53 1.41
N TYR A 120 3.35 6.56 1.71
CA TYR A 120 2.44 7.53 1.08
C TYR A 120 2.83 8.97 1.44
N ASN A 121 3.23 9.24 2.69
CA ASN A 121 3.68 10.58 3.07
C ASN A 121 4.98 10.93 2.34
N GLU A 122 5.98 10.04 2.34
CA GLU A 122 7.27 10.25 1.67
C GLU A 122 7.08 10.55 0.18
N VAL A 123 6.25 9.75 -0.51
CA VAL A 123 5.94 9.95 -1.92
C VAL A 123 5.30 11.32 -2.17
N MET A 124 4.30 11.71 -1.36
CA MET A 124 3.59 12.99 -1.54
C MET A 124 4.40 14.20 -1.09
N GLU A 125 5.40 14.03 -0.22
CA GLU A 125 6.31 15.10 0.21
C GLU A 125 7.40 15.36 -0.82
N ASN A 126 7.93 14.29 -1.44
CA ASN A 126 9.05 14.37 -2.36
C ASN A 126 8.65 14.64 -3.82
N GLN A 127 7.39 14.41 -4.18
CA GLN A 127 6.88 14.58 -5.55
C GLN A 127 5.58 15.37 -5.58
N ALA A 128 5.53 16.41 -6.41
CA ALA A 128 4.29 17.09 -6.73
C ALA A 128 3.50 16.28 -7.76
N PHE A 129 2.28 15.90 -7.43
CA PHE A 129 1.37 15.20 -8.33
C PHE A 129 0.31 16.15 -8.91
N PRO A 130 -0.22 15.86 -10.11
CA PRO A 130 -1.48 16.42 -10.56
C PRO A 130 -2.59 16.28 -9.51
N VAL A 131 -3.55 17.20 -9.52
CA VAL A 131 -4.61 17.29 -8.50
C VAL A 131 -5.43 16.01 -8.42
N GLU A 132 -5.72 15.41 -9.57
CA GLU A 132 -6.50 14.17 -9.67
C GLU A 132 -5.77 13.00 -8.99
N ILE A 133 -4.45 12.90 -9.18
CA ILE A 133 -3.62 11.86 -8.57
C ILE A 133 -3.49 12.10 -7.07
N THR A 134 -3.25 13.36 -6.68
CA THR A 134 -3.17 13.77 -5.26
C THR A 134 -4.44 13.40 -4.50
N SER A 135 -5.61 13.60 -5.12
CA SER A 135 -6.89 13.26 -4.50
C SER A 135 -7.03 11.76 -4.22
N VAL A 136 -6.64 10.91 -5.18
CA VAL A 136 -6.66 9.45 -5.01
C VAL A 136 -5.70 9.03 -3.91
N LEU A 137 -4.44 9.47 -3.95
CA LEU A 137 -3.43 9.12 -2.93
C LEU A 137 -3.85 9.58 -1.53
N THR A 138 -4.42 10.78 -1.41
CA THR A 138 -4.92 11.31 -0.13
C THR A 138 -6.08 10.47 0.40
N ASN A 139 -7.04 10.10 -0.45
CA ASN A 139 -8.17 9.28 -0.05
C ASN A 139 -7.74 7.88 0.41
N GLN A 140 -6.80 7.26 -0.29
CA GLN A 140 -6.23 5.98 0.11
C GLN A 140 -5.50 6.11 1.45
N LEU A 141 -4.62 7.10 1.62
CA LEU A 141 -3.90 7.37 2.86
C LEU A 141 -4.84 7.55 4.06
N LEU A 142 -5.92 8.32 3.90
CA LEU A 142 -6.92 8.52 4.96
C LEU A 142 -7.57 7.20 5.38
N GLN A 143 -7.89 6.33 4.42
CA GLN A 143 -8.45 5.01 4.70
C GLN A 143 -7.45 4.08 5.40
N VAL A 144 -6.16 4.14 5.06
CA VAL A 144 -5.11 3.40 5.77
C VAL A 144 -4.96 3.91 7.21
N LYS A 145 -4.91 5.23 7.41
CA LYS A 145 -4.89 5.83 8.76
C LYS A 145 -6.10 5.43 9.58
N LYS A 146 -7.29 5.37 8.96
CA LYS A 146 -8.50 4.85 9.60
C LYS A 146 -8.37 3.37 9.97
N SER A 147 -7.81 2.55 9.09
CA SER A 147 -7.56 1.12 9.32
C SER A 147 -6.74 0.88 10.59
N VAL A 148 -5.64 1.62 10.80
CA VAL A 148 -4.84 1.52 12.03
C VAL A 148 -5.68 1.80 13.28
N ASN A 149 -6.55 2.82 13.23
CA ASN A 149 -7.40 3.17 14.37
C ASN A 149 -8.52 2.15 14.58
N ASP A 150 -9.08 1.58 13.51
CA ASP A 150 -10.08 0.52 13.58
C ASP A 150 -9.47 -0.76 14.18
N ILE A 151 -8.24 -1.12 13.79
CA ILE A 151 -7.53 -2.31 14.32
C ILE A 151 -7.27 -2.18 15.82
N LYS A 152 -6.79 -1.02 16.29
CA LYS A 152 -6.60 -0.76 17.73
C LYS A 152 -7.89 -0.92 18.54
N LYS A 153 -9.02 -0.46 18.00
CA LYS A 153 -10.33 -0.65 18.65
C LYS A 153 -10.77 -2.10 18.68
N ILE A 154 -10.38 -2.89 17.68
CA ILE A 154 -10.66 -4.33 17.65
C ILE A 154 -9.79 -5.06 18.68
N GLU A 155 -8.52 -4.67 18.79
CA GLU A 155 -7.59 -5.17 19.82
C GLU A 155 -8.13 -4.93 21.23
N ASP A 156 -8.69 -3.74 21.52
CA ASP A 156 -9.33 -3.43 22.81
C ASP A 156 -10.59 -4.29 23.14
N LEU A 157 -11.12 -5.06 22.18
CA LEU A 157 -12.29 -5.94 22.37
C LEU A 157 -11.91 -7.37 22.76
N PHE A 158 -10.63 -7.72 22.67
CA PHE A 158 -10.08 -9.01 23.06
C PHE A 158 -9.42 -8.94 24.44
#